data_AF-A0A359EY96-F1
#
_entry.id   AF-A0A359EY96-F1
#
_cell.length_a   1.000
_cell.length_b   1.000
_cell.length_c   1.000
_cell.angle_alpha   90.00
_cell.angle_beta   90.00
_cell.angle_gamma   90.00
#
_symmetry.space_group_name_H-M   'P 1'
#
loop_
_entity.id
_entity.type
_entity.pdbx_description
1 polymer ?
#
loop_
_entity_poly.entity_id
_entity_poly.type
_entity_poly.pdbx_seq_one_letter_code
_entity_poly.pdbx_strand_id
1 'polypeptide(L)' 'PLEVSAIDSFASVTDAAERSIGIIARVDVSLSQIFMGTEDLCAALNGCLDVSHYLLERAPHWLGLDFS' A
#
# COMPACT_ATOMS: atom_id res chain seq x y z
N PRO A 1 0.85 -12.93 -5.89
CA PRO A 1 2.22 -12.53 -5.50
C PRO A 1 2.18 -11.12 -4.89
N LEU A 2 3.00 -10.83 -3.89
CA LEU A 2 3.07 -9.52 -3.20
C LEU A 2 4.41 -8.86 -3.52
N GLU A 3 4.37 -7.62 -4.00
CA GLU A 3 5.55 -6.81 -4.28
C GLU A 3 5.59 -5.62 -3.31
N VAL A 4 6.77 -5.35 -2.76
CA VAL A 4 6.99 -4.26 -1.80
C VAL A 4 8.18 -3.43 -2.29
N SER A 5 7.99 -2.12 -2.38
CA SER A 5 9.04 -1.16 -2.74
C SER A 5 9.05 0.03 -1.79
N ALA A 6 10.25 0.57 -1.54
CA ALA A 6 10.47 1.80 -0.79
C ALA A 6 11.39 2.71 -1.62
N ILE A 7 11.04 3.98 -1.72
CA ILE A 7 11.75 4.97 -2.53
C ILE A 7 11.96 6.22 -1.69
N ASP A 8 13.20 6.70 -1.64
CA ASP A 8 13.55 8.05 -1.17
C ASP A 8 13.83 8.93 -2.39
N SER A 9 13.09 10.04 -2.53
CA SER A 9 13.25 11.01 -3.61
C SER A 9 13.74 12.35 -3.06
N PHE A 10 14.61 13.03 -3.83
CA PHE A 10 15.16 14.34 -3.49
C PHE A 10 14.88 15.31 -4.64
N ALA A 11 14.04 16.33 -4.42
CA ALA A 11 13.74 17.34 -5.43
C ALA A 11 14.96 18.24 -5.76
N SER A 12 15.87 18.41 -4.79
CA SER A 12 17.18 19.04 -4.88
C SER A 12 18.10 18.42 -3.82
N VAL A 13 19.44 18.50 -3.99
CA VAL A 13 20.43 17.88 -3.06
C VAL A 13 20.30 18.41 -1.62
N THR A 14 19.68 19.58 -1.45
CA THR A 14 19.46 20.24 -0.15
C THR A 14 18.05 20.07 0.41
N ASP A 15 17.12 19.45 -0.33
CA ASP A 15 15.74 19.27 0.12
C ASP A 15 15.57 18.06 1.05
N ALA A 16 14.51 18.10 1.87
CA ALA A 16 14.12 16.96 2.68
C ALA A 16 13.75 15.75 1.79
N ALA A 17 14.14 14.55 2.21
CA ALA A 17 13.82 13.32 1.51
C ALA A 17 12.31 13.05 1.52
N GLU A 18 11.69 12.95 0.34
CA GLU A 18 10.35 12.41 0.19
C GLU A 18 10.42 10.88 0.28
N ARG A 19 9.78 10.32 1.32
CA ARG A 19 9.75 8.87 1.54
C ARG A 19 8.43 8.30 1.08
N SER A 20 8.49 7.42 0.07
CA SER A 20 7.32 6.76 -0.51
C SER A 20 7.42 5.25 -0.35
N ILE A 21 6.35 4.62 0.11
CA ILE A 21 6.24 3.15 0.22
C ILE A 21 5.09 2.68 -0.66
N GLY A 22 5.38 1.72 -1.55
CA GLY A 22 4.41 1.10 -2.44
C GLY A 22 4.23 -0.38 -2.10
N ILE A 23 2.98 -0.81 -1.96
CA ILE A 23 2.63 -2.23 -1.80
C ILE A 23 1.67 -2.61 -2.92
N ILE A 24 2.04 -3.61 -3.71
CA ILE A 24 1.25 -4.09 -4.84
C ILE A 24 0.90 -5.55 -4.60
N ALA A 25 -0.40 -5.84 -4.57
CA ALA A 25 -0.93 -7.19 -4.50
C ALA A 25 -1.62 -7.55 -5.82
N ARG A 26 -1.49 -8.82 -6.24
CA ARG A 26 -2.23 -9.38 -7.37
C ARG A 26 -3.15 -10.49 -6.89
N VAL A 27 -4.42 -10.39 -7.28
CA VAL A 27 -5.47 -11.38 -7.04
C VAL A 27 -5.91 -11.92 -8.39
N ASP A 28 -5.89 -13.24 -8.53
CA ASP A 28 -6.43 -13.92 -9.70
C ASP A 28 -7.95 -14.02 -9.55
N VAL A 29 -8.68 -13.67 -10.61
CA VAL A 29 -10.15 -13.65 -10.63
C VAL A 29 -10.69 -14.60 -11.68
N SER A 30 -11.89 -15.16 -11.42
CA SER A 30 -12.54 -16.05 -12.37
C SER A 30 -13.42 -15.25 -13.33
N LEU A 31 -13.09 -15.27 -14.63
CA LEU A 31 -13.90 -14.59 -15.65
C LEU A 31 -15.35 -15.10 -15.68
N SER A 32 -15.59 -16.38 -15.36
CA SER A 32 -16.94 -16.92 -15.31
C SER A 32 -17.72 -16.40 -14.09
N GLN A 33 -17.09 -16.22 -12.94
CA GLN A 33 -17.74 -15.66 -11.75
C GLN A 33 -17.95 -14.15 -11.88
N ILE A 34 -17.00 -13.43 -12.49
CA ILE A 34 -17.18 -12.03 -12.89
C ILE A 34 -18.40 -11.90 -13.81
N PHE A 35 -18.50 -12.74 -14.84
CA PHE A 35 -19.64 -12.73 -15.78
C PHE A 35 -20.97 -13.04 -15.08
N MET A 36 -20.97 -13.96 -14.12
CA MET A 36 -22.15 -14.32 -13.31
C MET A 36 -22.43 -13.32 -12.17
N GLY A 37 -21.57 -12.35 -11.92
CA GLY A 37 -21.69 -11.40 -10.81
C GLY A 37 -21.50 -12.04 -9.42
N THR A 38 -20.82 -13.18 -9.33
CA THR A 38 -20.60 -13.94 -8.09
C THR A 38 -19.18 -13.86 -7.55
N GLU A 39 -18.29 -13.14 -8.23
CA GLU A 39 -16.93 -12.89 -7.74
C GLU A 39 -16.97 -11.97 -6.51
N ASP A 40 -16.33 -12.39 -5.42
CA ASP A 40 -16.26 -11.62 -4.18
C ASP A 40 -14.88 -10.95 -4.04
N LEU A 41 -14.81 -9.69 -4.47
CA LEU A 41 -13.64 -8.84 -4.31
C LEU A 41 -13.63 -8.06 -2.98
N CYS A 42 -14.74 -8.07 -2.22
CA CYS A 42 -14.87 -7.28 -1.00
C CYS A 42 -13.84 -7.72 0.04
N ALA A 43 -13.63 -9.03 0.18
CA ALA A 43 -12.61 -9.56 1.08
C ALA A 43 -11.19 -9.06 0.73
N ALA A 44 -10.84 -9.07 -0.56
CA ALA A 44 -9.55 -8.58 -1.03
C ALA A 44 -9.38 -7.07 -0.81
N LEU A 45 -10.42 -6.28 -1.12
CA LEU A 45 -10.42 -4.83 -0.92
C LEU A 45 -10.35 -4.45 0.56
N ASN A 46 -11.04 -5.17 1.43
CA ASN A 46 -10.94 -5.00 2.88
C ASN A 46 -9.51 -5.28 3.38
N GLY A 47 -8.85 -6.32 2.87
CA GLY A 47 -7.43 -6.57 3.18
C GLY A 47 -6.52 -5.42 2.74
N CYS A 48 -6.76 -4.82 1.56
CA CYS A 48 -6.01 -3.64 1.12
C CYS A 48 -6.24 -2.42 2.02
N LEU A 49 -7.47 -2.25 2.54
CA LEU A 49 -7.81 -1.19 3.48
C LEU A 49 -7.06 -1.39 4.81
N ASP A 50 -7.05 -2.61 5.35
CA ASP A 50 -6.35 -2.95 6.58
C ASP A 50 -4.84 -2.67 6.47
N VAL A 51 -4.23 -3.02 5.33
CA VAL A 51 -2.82 -2.70 5.04
C VAL A 51 -2.61 -1.18 5.01
N SER A 52 -3.50 -0.44 4.36
CA SER A 52 -3.41 1.02 4.28
C SER A 52 -3.46 1.66 5.66
N HIS A 53 -4.37 1.22 6.54
CA HIS A 53 -4.44 1.66 7.93
C HIS A 53 -3.16 1.31 8.71
N TYR A 54 -2.68 0.07 8.59
CA TYR A 54 -1.44 -0.37 9.22
C TYR A 54 -0.22 0.48 8.85
N LEU A 55 -0.13 0.88 7.57
CA LEU A 55 0.94 1.77 7.08
C LEU A 55 0.81 3.18 7.65
N LEU A 56 -0.42 3.73 7.68
CA LEU A 56 -0.68 5.07 8.22
C LEU A 56 -0.40 5.16 9.72
N GLU A 57 -0.74 4.14 10.50
CA GLU A 57 -0.44 4.06 11.93
C GLU A 57 1.07 4.08 12.22
N ARG A 58 1.89 3.57 11.30
CA ARG A 58 3.36 3.52 11.44
C ARG A 58 4.08 4.68 10.76
N ALA A 59 3.37 5.49 10.00
CA ALA A 59 3.94 6.63 9.29
C ALA A 59 4.74 7.58 10.22
N PRO A 60 4.31 7.89 11.45
CA PRO A 60 5.08 8.74 12.37
C PRO A 60 6.49 8.19 12.67
N HIS A 61 6.63 6.88 12.86
CA HIS A 61 7.92 6.22 13.10
C HIS A 61 8.85 6.32 11.89
N TRP A 62 8.32 6.20 10.67
CA TRP A 62 9.12 6.21 9.44
C TRP A 62 9.48 7.62 8.96
N LEU A 63 8.61 8.59 9.26
CA LEU A 63 8.85 9.99 8.94
C LEU A 63 9.67 10.70 10.02
N GLY A 64 9.95 10.05 11.15
CA GLY A 64 10.67 10.64 12.27
C GLY A 64 9.87 11.75 12.97
N LEU A 65 8.53 11.68 12.90
CA LEU A 65 7.62 12.61 13.59
C LEU A 65 7.38 12.21 15.05
N ASP A 66 7.84 11.02 15.45
CA ASP A 66 7.92 10.64 16.86
C ASP A 66 9.09 11.36 17.53
N PHE A 67 8.79 12.53 18.10
CA PHE A 67 9.69 13.23 19.01
C PHE A 67 9.64 12.56 20.39
N SER A 68 10.59 11.66 20.66
CA SER A 68 10.98 11.27 22.02
C SER A 68 12.48 11.45 22.22
#